data_AF-A0A4U8SJ12-F1
#
_entry.id   AF-A0A4U8SJ12-F1
#
_cell.length_a   1.000
_cell.length_b   1.000
_cell.length_c   1.000
_cell.angle_alpha   90.00
_cell.angle_beta   90.00
_cell.angle_gamma   90.00
#
_symmetry.space_group_name_H-M   'P 1'
#
loop_
_entity.id
_entity.type
_entity.pdbx_description
1 polymer ?
#
loop_
_entity_poly.entity_id
_entity_poly.type
_entity_poly.pdbx_seq_one_letter_code
_entity_poly.pdbx_strand_id
1 'polypeptide(L)'
;MIIRNFIISDHRGFDSIGISRDNQINEVQPDTLLLFKDFIYCGDVRIDSRLMINYDMASIFCANLPQGCINVLPHILENYLKNRSVISTIPAHWDLSFYKENEWILNHIYHVKGSIYDREDWQGDKRGKSGEIRIDGIMH
;
A
#
# COMPACT_ATOMS: atom_id res chain seq x y z
N MET A 1 -17.27 -1.03 -24.17
CA MET A 1 -17.10 -0.81 -22.72
C MET A 1 -16.55 -2.09 -22.15
N ILE A 2 -15.28 -2.08 -21.75
CA ILE A 2 -14.66 -3.23 -21.10
C ILE A 2 -15.01 -3.10 -19.62
N ILE A 3 -15.86 -4.00 -19.11
CA ILE A 3 -16.20 -4.02 -17.69
C ILE A 3 -15.05 -4.74 -16.98
N ARG A 4 -14.45 -4.10 -15.97
CA ARG A 4 -13.41 -4.68 -15.12
C ARG A 4 -13.88 -4.67 -13.67
N ASN A 5 -13.72 -5.79 -12.97
CA ASN A 5 -14.00 -5.86 -11.54
C ASN A 5 -12.73 -5.50 -10.76
N PHE A 6 -12.91 -4.67 -9.74
CA PHE A 6 -11.89 -4.28 -8.78
C PHE A 6 -12.39 -4.67 -7.40
N ILE A 7 -11.68 -5.57 -6.73
CA ILE A 7 -11.92 -5.86 -5.32
C ILE A 7 -10.65 -5.49 -4.57
N ILE A 8 -10.78 -4.58 -3.62
CA ILE A 8 -9.70 -4.14 -2.75
C ILE A 8 -10.20 -4.18 -1.32
N SER A 9 -9.39 -4.77 -0.43
CA SER A 9 -9.61 -4.66 1.00
C SER A 9 -9.27 -3.25 1.48
N ASP A 10 -10.01 -2.68 2.40
CA ASP A 10 -9.66 -1.37 2.98
C ASP A 10 -8.44 -1.48 3.91
N HIS A 11 -8.24 -2.64 4.53
CA HIS A 11 -7.10 -2.92 5.41
C HIS A 11 -6.61 -4.38 5.29
N ARG A 12 -5.47 -4.66 5.94
CA ARG A 12 -4.91 -6.03 6.06
C ARG A 12 -5.78 -6.96 6.92
N GLY A 13 -5.60 -8.26 6.76
CA GLY A 13 -6.12 -9.29 7.67
C GLY A 13 -5.00 -10.19 8.22
N PHE A 14 -5.35 -11.10 9.13
CA PHE A 14 -4.44 -12.15 9.62
C PHE A 14 -4.38 -13.38 8.68
N ASP A 15 -5.07 -13.33 7.55
CA ASP A 15 -5.22 -14.47 6.62
C ASP A 15 -4.60 -14.18 5.24
N SER A 16 -3.55 -13.36 5.18
CA SER A 16 -2.87 -13.03 3.92
C SER A 16 -2.29 -14.29 3.26
N ILE A 17 -2.67 -14.51 2.00
CA ILE A 17 -2.27 -15.68 1.22
C ILE A 17 -0.74 -15.66 1.03
N GLY A 18 -0.05 -16.71 1.50
CA GLY A 18 1.39 -16.87 1.29
C GLY A 18 2.28 -16.19 2.34
N ILE A 19 1.71 -15.54 3.37
CA ILE A 19 2.48 -14.99 4.49
C ILE A 19 2.43 -15.98 5.67
N SER A 20 3.59 -16.41 6.16
CA SER A 20 3.65 -17.26 7.36
C SER A 20 3.10 -16.51 8.58
N ARG A 21 2.40 -17.22 9.47
CA ARG A 21 1.80 -16.63 10.69
C ARG A 21 2.85 -15.93 11.56
N ASP A 22 4.08 -16.43 11.59
CA ASP A 22 5.19 -15.85 12.36
C ASP A 22 5.63 -14.47 11.83
N ASN A 23 5.49 -14.23 10.52
CA ASN A 23 5.74 -12.92 9.91
C ASN A 23 4.60 -11.93 10.18
N GLN A 24 3.39 -12.41 10.46
CA GLN A 24 2.24 -11.57 10.77
C GLN A 24 2.24 -11.05 12.21
N ILE A 25 2.82 -11.81 13.15
CA ILE A 25 2.89 -11.45 14.58
C ILE A 25 3.87 -10.28 14.80
N ASN A 26 4.86 -10.11 13.92
CA ASN A 26 5.88 -9.07 14.02
C ASN A 26 5.47 -7.78 13.30
N GLU A 27 4.24 -7.29 13.51
CA GLU A 27 3.69 -5.96 13.17
C GLU A 27 3.87 -5.37 11.75
N VAL A 28 4.72 -5.88 10.87
CA VAL A 28 5.38 -5.04 9.86
C VAL A 28 4.71 -5.05 8.48
N GLN A 29 3.81 -5.98 8.13
CA GLN A 29 3.39 -6.10 6.73
C GLN A 29 1.90 -5.77 6.51
N PRO A 30 1.56 -4.71 5.76
CA PRO A 30 0.25 -4.46 5.18
C PRO A 30 0.17 -5.18 3.84
N ASP A 31 -0.36 -6.40 3.84
CA ASP A 31 -0.86 -7.01 2.61
C ASP A 31 -2.35 -6.72 2.52
N THR A 32 -2.71 -5.96 1.48
CA THR A 32 -4.09 -5.64 1.14
C THR A 32 -4.41 -6.37 -0.15
N LEU A 33 -5.37 -7.29 -0.11
CA LEU A 33 -5.79 -8.05 -1.29
C LEU A 33 -6.27 -7.11 -2.39
N LEU A 34 -5.61 -7.15 -3.56
CA LEU A 34 -6.08 -6.55 -4.81
C LEU A 34 -6.38 -7.65 -5.82
N LEU A 35 -7.64 -7.74 -6.24
CA LEU A 35 -8.06 -8.58 -7.36
C LEU A 35 -8.50 -7.71 -8.53
N PHE A 36 -7.89 -7.96 -9.69
CA PHE A 36 -8.21 -7.30 -10.93
C PHE A 36 -8.52 -8.34 -12.01
N LYS A 37 -9.70 -8.22 -12.63
CA LYS A 37 -10.10 -9.12 -13.71
C LYS A 37 -10.98 -8.42 -14.75
N ASP A 38 -10.69 -8.73 -16.00
CA ASP A 38 -11.53 -8.37 -17.14
C ASP A 38 -12.73 -9.35 -17.24
N PHE A 39 -13.97 -8.85 -17.35
CA PHE A 39 -15.18 -9.69 -17.25
C PHE A 39 -15.26 -10.80 -18.32
N ILE A 40 -14.64 -10.55 -19.47
CA ILE A 40 -14.72 -11.42 -20.66
C ILE A 40 -13.66 -12.52 -20.67
N TYR A 41 -12.71 -12.51 -19.73
CA TYR A 41 -11.57 -13.42 -19.75
C TYR A 41 -11.77 -14.59 -18.77
N CYS A 42 -11.89 -15.80 -19.31
CA CYS A 42 -11.81 -17.04 -18.54
C CYS A 42 -10.36 -17.55 -18.59
N GLY A 43 -9.54 -17.12 -17.61
CA GLY A 43 -8.16 -17.55 -17.49
C GLY A 43 -7.76 -17.76 -16.03
N ASP A 44 -6.58 -18.34 -15.84
CA ASP A 44 -6.03 -18.63 -14.51
C ASP A 44 -5.80 -17.35 -13.71
N VAL A 45 -6.06 -17.44 -12.40
CA VAL A 45 -5.66 -16.41 -11.45
C VAL A 45 -4.13 -16.39 -11.40
N ARG A 46 -3.53 -15.22 -11.62
CA ARG A 46 -2.09 -15.01 -11.50
C ARG A 46 -1.80 -14.08 -10.34
N ILE A 47 -0.73 -14.38 -9.62
CA ILE A 47 -0.22 -13.52 -8.55
C ILE A 47 0.70 -12.49 -9.19
N ASP A 48 0.52 -11.23 -8.82
CA ASP A 48 1.40 -10.12 -9.18
C ASP A 48 2.06 -9.61 -7.91
N SER A 49 3.39 -9.65 -7.88
CA SER A 49 4.20 -9.30 -6.70
C SER A 49 4.82 -7.90 -6.81
N ARG A 50 4.33 -7.04 -7.72
CA ARG A 50 4.79 -5.66 -7.79
C ARG A 50 4.42 -4.91 -6.51
N LEU A 51 5.34 -4.07 -6.03
CA LEU A 51 5.09 -3.17 -4.91
C LEU A 51 4.01 -2.16 -5.27
N MET A 52 2.86 -2.28 -4.60
CA MET A 52 1.63 -1.52 -4.85
C MET A 52 1.06 -1.05 -3.50
N ILE A 53 0.39 0.09 -3.49
CA ILE A 53 -0.39 0.53 -2.31
C ILE A 53 -1.80 0.97 -2.73
N ASN A 54 -2.70 1.13 -1.76
CA ASN A 54 -4.11 1.40 -2.02
C ASN A 54 -4.35 2.61 -2.95
N TYR A 55 -3.53 3.68 -2.88
CA TYR A 55 -3.70 4.84 -3.77
C TYR A 55 -3.40 4.53 -5.25
N ASP A 56 -2.61 3.49 -5.55
CA ASP A 56 -2.31 3.10 -6.93
C ASP A 56 -3.56 2.60 -7.67
N MET A 57 -4.58 2.12 -6.95
CA MET A 57 -5.87 1.73 -7.53
C MET A 57 -6.48 2.87 -8.34
N ALA A 58 -6.35 4.11 -7.88
CA ALA A 58 -6.91 5.26 -8.58
C ALA A 58 -6.39 5.33 -10.02
N SER A 59 -5.10 5.04 -10.24
CA SER A 59 -4.51 5.01 -11.59
C SER A 59 -5.14 3.95 -12.49
N ILE A 60 -5.44 2.77 -11.93
CA ILE A 60 -6.03 1.66 -12.67
C ILE A 60 -7.49 1.99 -12.98
N PHE A 61 -8.27 2.42 -11.99
CA PHE A 61 -9.67 2.79 -12.18
C PHE A 61 -9.81 3.91 -13.21
N CYS A 62 -9.05 5.00 -13.07
CA CYS A 62 -9.11 6.16 -13.95
C CYS A 62 -8.73 5.83 -15.40
N ALA A 63 -7.76 4.93 -15.62
CA ALA A 63 -7.40 4.48 -16.97
C ALA A 63 -8.55 3.76 -17.71
N ASN A 64 -9.60 3.33 -16.99
CA ASN A 64 -10.78 2.70 -17.58
C ASN A 64 -11.93 3.70 -17.82
N LEU A 65 -11.78 4.97 -17.45
CA LEU A 65 -12.75 6.03 -17.74
C LEU A 65 -12.46 6.68 -19.10
N PRO A 66 -13.48 7.05 -19.90
CA PRO A 66 -13.28 7.66 -21.22
C PRO A 66 -12.41 8.93 -21.22
N GLN A 67 -12.44 9.71 -20.14
CA GLN A 67 -11.67 10.96 -20.01
C GLN A 67 -10.55 10.87 -18.96
N GLY A 68 -10.34 9.69 -18.36
CA GLY A 68 -9.42 9.56 -17.24
C GLY A 68 -9.86 10.34 -15.99
N CYS A 69 -8.89 10.63 -15.12
CA CYS A 69 -9.06 11.52 -13.97
C CYS A 69 -7.97 12.58 -13.97
N ILE A 70 -8.33 13.80 -13.56
CA ILE A 70 -7.38 14.91 -13.40
C ILE A 70 -6.46 14.62 -12.21
N ASN A 71 -5.18 14.94 -12.33
CA ASN A 71 -4.15 14.78 -11.29
C ASN A 71 -3.91 13.33 -10.80
N VAL A 72 -4.33 12.32 -11.57
CA VAL A 72 -4.03 10.92 -11.28
C VAL A 72 -2.92 10.44 -12.21
N LEU A 73 -1.95 9.72 -11.65
CA LEU A 73 -0.84 9.15 -12.42
C LEU A 73 -1.34 8.12 -13.45
N PRO A 74 -0.59 7.88 -14.55
CA PRO A 74 -0.92 6.85 -15.53
C PRO A 74 -1.06 5.45 -14.92
N HIS A 75 -1.77 4.56 -15.62
CA HIS A 75 -2.03 3.18 -15.21
C HIS A 75 -0.75 2.49 -14.70
N ILE A 76 -0.68 2.24 -13.39
CA ILE A 76 0.54 1.73 -12.73
C ILE A 76 1.01 0.37 -13.24
N LEU A 77 0.09 -0.52 -13.62
CA LEU A 77 0.46 -1.85 -14.15
C LEU A 77 1.08 -1.79 -15.55
N GLU A 78 0.85 -0.72 -16.31
CA GLU A 78 1.45 -0.50 -17.64
C GLU A 78 2.69 0.38 -17.54
N ASN A 79 2.75 1.25 -16.53
CA ASN A 79 3.79 2.26 -16.32
C ASN A 79 4.51 2.05 -14.99
N TYR A 80 4.92 0.82 -14.70
CA TYR A 80 5.54 0.47 -13.43
C TYR A 80 6.96 1.06 -13.31
N LEU A 81 7.24 1.75 -12.21
CA LEU A 81 8.55 2.34 -11.95
C LEU A 81 9.55 1.27 -11.47
N LYS A 82 10.64 1.04 -12.22
CA LYS A 82 11.62 -0.03 -11.89
C LYS A 82 12.26 0.10 -10.52
N ASN A 83 12.48 1.33 -10.03
CA ASN A 83 13.08 1.61 -8.72
C ASN A 83 12.05 2.20 -7.75
N ARG A 84 10.80 1.72 -7.82
CA ARG A 84 9.73 2.20 -6.96
C ARG A 84 10.08 1.97 -5.49
N SER A 85 9.82 2.99 -4.68
CA SER A 85 9.85 2.92 -3.23
C SER A 85 8.56 3.50 -2.69
N VAL A 86 8.01 2.92 -1.62
CA VAL A 86 6.83 3.46 -0.95
C VAL A 86 7.12 3.73 0.51
N ILE A 87 6.44 4.72 1.07
CA ILE A 87 6.45 4.96 2.51
C ILE A 87 5.22 4.26 3.08
N SER A 88 5.45 3.31 3.98
CA SER A 88 4.41 2.66 4.76
C SER A 88 4.48 3.17 6.19
N THR A 89 3.33 3.52 6.76
CA THR A 89 3.23 4.06 8.11
C THR A 89 2.33 3.19 8.95
N ILE A 90 2.69 3.02 10.23
CA ILE A 90 1.86 2.32 11.22
C ILE A 90 1.41 3.36 12.24
N PRO A 91 0.10 3.66 12.30
CA PRO A 91 -0.43 4.57 13.31
C PRO A 91 -0.27 3.98 14.71
N ALA A 92 -0.10 4.83 15.72
CA ALA A 92 0.06 4.39 17.10
C ALA A 92 -1.20 3.70 17.66
N HIS A 93 -2.35 4.08 17.10
CA HIS A 93 -3.67 3.57 17.46
C HIS A 93 -4.64 3.61 16.26
N TRP A 94 -5.62 2.72 16.20
CA TRP A 94 -6.59 2.68 15.10
C TRP A 94 -7.77 3.65 15.32
N ASP A 95 -8.14 3.90 16.58
CA ASP A 95 -9.22 4.83 16.94
C ASP A 95 -8.75 6.28 16.81
N LEU A 96 -9.49 7.05 16.01
CA LEU A 96 -9.24 8.46 15.74
C LEU A 96 -9.34 9.34 17.00
N SER A 97 -10.07 8.91 18.03
CA SER A 97 -10.24 9.64 19.29
C SER A 97 -8.94 9.80 20.09
N PHE A 98 -7.91 9.00 19.79
CA PHE A 98 -6.59 9.07 20.41
C PHE A 98 -5.70 10.16 19.79
N TYR A 99 -6.16 10.82 18.73
CA TYR A 99 -5.41 11.84 18.00
C TYR A 99 -6.04 13.22 18.17
N LYS A 100 -5.20 14.26 18.05
CA LYS A 100 -5.69 15.64 17.95
C LYS A 100 -6.17 15.90 16.53
N GLU A 101 -7.01 16.94 16.35
CA GLU A 101 -7.69 17.29 15.10
C GLU A 101 -6.79 17.42 13.86
N ASN A 102 -5.48 17.63 14.03
CA ASN A 102 -4.52 17.74 12.92
C ASN A 102 -3.18 17.04 13.23
N GLU A 103 -3.21 15.95 14.02
CA GLU A 103 -1.99 15.26 14.45
C GLU A 103 -2.14 13.75 14.22
N TRP A 104 -1.11 13.11 13.69
CA TRP A 104 -1.01 11.65 13.63
C TRP A 104 0.22 11.19 14.37
N ILE A 105 0.01 10.35 15.39
CA ILE A 105 1.10 9.73 16.14
C ILE A 105 1.40 8.40 15.45
N LEU A 106 2.62 8.25 14.93
CA LEU A 106 3.06 7.02 14.26
C LEU A 106 3.95 6.18 15.18
N ASN A 107 3.77 4.87 15.15
CA ASN A 107 4.67 3.90 15.79
C ASN A 107 5.90 3.66 14.92
N HIS A 108 5.67 3.49 13.60
CA HIS A 108 6.71 3.17 12.64
C HIS A 108 6.49 3.86 11.31
N ILE A 109 7.61 4.20 10.66
CA ILE A 109 7.68 4.58 9.26
C ILE A 109 8.68 3.64 8.60
N TYR A 110 8.25 3.01 7.52
CA TYR A 110 9.07 2.13 6.69
C TYR A 110 9.18 2.71 5.28
N HIS A 111 10.41 2.78 4.80
CA HIS A 111 10.72 2.86 3.38
C HIS A 111 10.79 1.44 2.84
N VAL A 112 9.83 1.08 2.00
CA VAL A 112 9.76 -0.25 1.39
C VAL A 112 10.29 -0.18 -0.03
N LYS A 113 11.27 -1.03 -0.34
CA LYS A 113 11.88 -1.16 -1.66
C LYS A 113 12.02 -2.64 -2.00
N GLY A 114 11.20 -3.12 -2.93
CA GLY A 114 11.18 -4.53 -3.31
C GLY A 114 9.90 -5.22 -2.87
N SER A 115 10.04 -6.45 -2.40
CA SER A 115 8.97 -7.35 -1.99
C SER A 115 8.43 -6.98 -0.61
N ILE A 116 7.11 -6.86 -0.49
CA ILE A 116 6.47 -6.64 0.82
C ILE A 116 6.60 -7.85 1.75
N TYR A 117 6.92 -9.03 1.21
CA TYR A 117 7.03 -10.27 1.96
C TYR A 117 8.43 -10.45 2.57
N ASP A 118 9.44 -9.79 2.01
CA ASP A 118 10.83 -9.92 2.44
C ASP A 118 11.19 -8.85 3.46
N ARG A 119 11.52 -9.27 4.68
CA ARG A 119 11.80 -8.34 5.80
C ARG A 119 12.92 -7.34 5.51
N GLU A 120 13.94 -7.74 4.75
CA GLU A 120 15.08 -6.88 4.41
C GLU A 120 14.71 -5.71 3.49
N ASP A 121 13.58 -5.83 2.78
CA ASP A 121 13.05 -4.78 1.91
C ASP A 121 12.27 -3.71 2.71
N TRP A 122 12.07 -3.92 4.02
CA TRP A 122 11.47 -2.98 4.96
C TRP A 122 12.54 -2.23 5.75
N GLN A 123 12.90 -1.04 5.30
CA GLN A 123 13.88 -0.19 5.98
C GLN A 123 13.14 0.89 6.77
N GLY A 124 13.18 0.84 8.10
CA GLY A 124 12.48 1.82 8.93
C GLY A 124 13.26 2.25 10.15
N ASP A 125 13.03 3.49 10.57
CA ASP A 125 13.46 3.97 11.87
C ASP A 125 12.42 3.52 12.92
N LYS A 126 12.86 2.68 13.86
CA LYS A 126 12.17 2.60 15.16
C LYS A 126 12.42 3.94 15.83
N ARG A 127 11.37 4.67 16.22
CA ARG A 127 11.45 5.99 16.88
C ARG A 127 12.80 6.26 17.55
N GLY A 128 13.52 7.27 17.05
CA GLY A 128 14.49 7.99 17.86
C GLY A 128 13.78 8.59 19.08
N LYS A 129 14.48 8.67 20.21
CA LYS A 129 13.96 9.05 21.54
C LYS A 129 13.21 10.40 21.65
N SER A 130 13.06 11.18 20.58
CA SER A 130 12.46 12.52 20.60
C SER A 130 11.04 12.65 20.00
N GLY A 131 10.48 11.61 19.39
CA GLY A 131 9.07 11.65 18.93
C GLY A 131 8.76 12.58 17.76
N GLU A 132 9.78 13.12 17.07
CA GLU A 132 9.64 13.99 15.91
C GLU A 132 9.83 13.19 14.60
N ILE A 133 9.05 13.52 13.57
CA ILE A 133 9.11 12.89 12.24
C ILE A 133 9.40 13.97 11.20
N ARG A 134 10.37 13.71 10.33
CA ARG A 134 10.66 14.56 9.17
C ARG A 134 9.94 14.02 7.94
N ILE A 135 9.04 14.81 7.37
CA ILE A 135 8.45 14.56 6.04
C ILE A 135 8.91 15.71 5.14
N ASP A 136 9.44 15.40 3.96
CA ASP A 136 9.88 16.38 2.95
C ASP A 136 10.89 17.44 3.43
N GLY A 137 11.75 17.08 4.40
CA GLY A 137 12.75 18.00 4.97
C GLY A 137 12.18 19.04 5.92
N ILE A 138 10.88 18.98 6.22
CA ILE A 138 10.19 19.82 7.20
C ILE A 138 10.05 19.03 8.51
N MET A 139 10.36 19.72 9.62
CA MET A 139 10.11 19.21 10.97
C MET A 139 8.62 19.37 11.28
N HIS A 140 7.95 18.26 11.60
CA HIS A 140 6.56 18.24 12.05
C HIS A 140 6.48 17.88 13.53
#